data_AF-A0A496N613-F1
#
_entry.id   AF-A0A496N613-F1
#
_cell.length_a   1.000
_cell.length_b   1.000
_cell.length_c   1.000
_cell.angle_alpha   90.00
_cell.angle_beta   90.00
_cell.angle_gamma   90.00
#
_symmetry.space_group_name_H-M   'P 1'
#
loop_
_entity.id
_entity.type
_entity.pdbx_description
1 polymer ?
#
loop_
_entity_poly.entity_id
_entity_poly.type
_entity_poly.pdbx_seq_one_letter_code
_entity_poly.pdbx_strand_id
1 'polypeptide(L)' 'MTTFTHINSQGEANMVDVSAKAETVREARAEAIVTMSKETLSMIVEGKHHKGDVFATARIAGIQAAKR' A
#
# COMPACT_ATOMS: atom_id res chain seq x y z
N MET A 1 21.58 20.18 7.63
CA MET A 1 20.51 19.43 8.33
C MET A 1 19.33 19.31 7.39
N THR A 2 18.79 18.11 7.20
CA THR A 2 17.56 17.87 6.44
C THR A 2 16.36 18.28 7.27
N THR A 3 15.60 19.27 6.80
CA THR A 3 14.36 19.72 7.45
C THR A 3 13.22 18.77 7.08
N PHE A 4 12.47 18.29 8.06
CA PHE A 4 11.26 17.51 7.81
C PHE A 4 10.17 18.40 7.22
N THR A 5 9.46 17.91 6.20
CA THR A 5 8.36 18.67 5.58
C THR A 5 7.01 18.36 6.20
N HIS A 6 6.80 17.13 6.70
CA HIS A 6 5.52 16.70 7.28
C HIS A 6 5.41 16.93 8.80
N ILE A 7 6.41 17.60 9.40
CA ILE A 7 6.50 17.89 10.83
C ILE A 7 6.73 19.39 11.00
N ASN A 8 5.96 20.05 11.87
CA ASN A 8 6.10 21.48 12.15
C ASN A 8 7.27 21.76 13.11
N SER A 9 7.53 23.04 13.41
CA SER A 9 8.59 23.46 14.34
C SER A 9 8.37 23.02 15.79
N GLN A 10 7.16 22.61 16.15
CA GLN A 10 6.80 22.08 17.47
C GLN A 10 6.92 20.55 17.55
N GLY A 11 7.26 19.88 16.44
CA GLY A 11 7.37 18.41 16.38
C GLY A 11 6.05 17.69 16.08
N GLU A 12 5.00 18.42 15.74
CA GLU A 12 3.67 17.87 15.45
C GLU A 12 3.49 17.60 13.95
N ALA A 13 2.66 16.62 13.60
CA ALA A 13 2.34 16.31 12.21
C ALA A 13 1.59 17.48 11.55
N ASN A 14 2.01 17.86 10.34
CA ASN A 14 1.37 18.89 9.54
C ASN A 14 1.30 18.47 8.06
N MET A 15 0.18 18.79 7.40
CA MET A 15 0.03 18.58 5.97
C MET A 15 0.79 19.67 5.20
N VAL A 16 1.68 19.27 4.30
CA VAL A 16 2.44 20.21 3.47
C VAL A 16 1.50 20.88 2.48
N ASP A 17 1.48 22.22 2.44
CA ASP A 17 0.80 22.95 1.38
C ASP A 17 1.52 22.71 0.04
N VAL A 18 0.76 22.18 -0.92
CA VAL A 18 1.24 21.87 -2.28
C VAL A 18 0.56 22.72 -3.35
N SER A 19 -0.24 23.72 -2.97
CA SER A 19 -1.10 24.50 -3.88
C SER A 19 -0.32 25.26 -4.97
N ALA A 20 0.92 25.67 -4.67
CA ALA A 20 1.78 26.39 -5.61
C ALA A 20 2.52 25.46 -6.60
N LYS A 21 2.42 24.14 -6.45
CA LYS A 21 3.13 23.18 -7.32
C LYS A 21 2.36 22.99 -8.63
N ALA A 22 3.08 22.94 -9.75
CA ALA A 22 2.48 22.62 -11.04
C ALA A 22 1.92 21.19 -11.05
N GLU A 23 0.72 21.04 -11.60
CA GLU A 23 0.13 19.74 -11.87
C GLU A 23 0.92 19.02 -12.99
N THR A 24 1.32 17.79 -12.72
CA THR A 24 2.03 16.94 -13.69
C THR A 24 1.53 15.51 -13.56
N VAL A 25 1.66 14.71 -14.62
CA VAL A 25 1.43 13.26 -14.54
C VAL A 25 2.51 12.65 -13.65
N ARG A 26 2.09 11.84 -12.67
CA ARG A 26 2.97 11.18 -11.70
C ARG A 26 2.58 9.70 -11.59
N GLU A 27 3.58 8.84 -11.52
CA GLU A 27 3.42 7.41 -11.32
C GLU A 27 4.32 6.96 -10.15
N ALA A 28 3.83 6.01 -9.36
CA ALA A 28 4.60 5.36 -8.31
C ALA A 28 4.35 3.85 -8.36
N ARG A 29 5.36 3.05 -8.04
CA ARG A 29 5.30 1.59 -7.95
C ARG A 29 5.85 1.14 -6.60
N ALA A 30 5.19 0.17 -6.00
CA ALA A 30 5.60 -0.44 -4.73
C ALA A 30 5.34 -1.95 -4.79
N GLU A 31 6.07 -2.70 -3.97
CA GLU A 31 5.92 -4.15 -3.83
C GLU A 31 5.85 -4.56 -2.36
N ALA A 32 5.30 -5.75 -2.10
CA ALA A 32 5.26 -6.35 -0.77
C ALA A 32 5.36 -7.87 -0.89
N ILE A 33 5.93 -8.50 0.14
CA ILE A 33 6.10 -9.95 0.22
C ILE A 33 5.42 -10.46 1.48
N VAL A 34 4.61 -11.50 1.34
CA VAL A 34 4.00 -12.22 2.47
C VAL A 34 4.65 -13.60 2.56
N THR A 35 5.53 -13.76 3.54
CA THR A 35 6.15 -15.06 3.83
C THR A 35 5.14 -15.99 4.52
N MET A 36 5.08 -17.23 4.07
CA MET A 36 4.16 -18.25 4.60
C MET A 36 4.76 -19.64 4.51
N SER A 37 4.10 -20.63 5.14
CA SER A 37 4.50 -22.03 5.02
C SER A 37 4.27 -22.58 3.60
N LYS A 38 4.99 -23.64 3.24
CA LYS A 38 4.85 -24.29 1.92
C LYS A 38 3.44 -24.85 1.71
N GLU A 39 2.87 -25.42 2.77
CA GLU A 39 1.52 -26.01 2.77
C GLU A 39 0.47 -24.93 2.54
N THR A 40 0.65 -23.76 3.15
CA THR A 40 -0.24 -22.60 2.96
C THR A 40 -0.25 -22.16 1.50
N LEU A 41 0.93 -22.02 0.90
CA LEU A 41 1.05 -21.65 -0.51
C LEU A 41 0.41 -22.70 -1.42
N SER A 42 0.61 -23.99 -1.16
CA SER A 42 0.00 -25.09 -1.94
C SER A 42 -1.53 -25.01 -1.91
N MET A 43 -2.13 -24.82 -0.72
CA MET A 43 -3.58 -24.69 -0.58
C MET A 43 -4.14 -23.49 -1.36
N ILE A 44 -3.39 -22.38 -1.40
CA ILE A 44 -3.78 -21.18 -2.14
C ILE A 44 -3.73 -21.43 -3.65
N VAL A 45 -2.60 -21.97 -4.14
CA VAL A 45 -2.39 -22.22 -5.58
C VAL A 45 -3.36 -23.27 -6.11
N GLU A 46 -3.68 -24.29 -5.32
CA GLU A 46 -4.64 -25.34 -5.68
C GLU A 46 -6.12 -24.91 -5.52
N GLY A 47 -6.39 -23.70 -5.01
CA GLY A 47 -7.75 -23.20 -4.78
C GLY A 47 -8.52 -23.96 -3.69
N LYS A 48 -7.81 -24.65 -2.79
CA LYS A 48 -8.40 -25.48 -1.72
C LYS A 48 -8.61 -24.73 -0.40
N HIS A 49 -8.22 -23.46 -0.34
CA HIS A 49 -8.40 -22.68 0.88
C HIS A 49 -9.90 -22.49 1.17
N HIS A 50 -10.34 -22.81 2.39
CA HIS A 50 -11.74 -22.72 2.83
C HIS A 50 -12.35 -21.29 2.78
N LYS A 51 -11.54 -20.27 2.46
CA LYS A 51 -11.96 -18.86 2.34
C LYS A 51 -12.19 -18.46 0.88
N GLY A 52 -12.05 -19.40 -0.06
CA GLY A 52 -12.16 -19.16 -1.49
C GLY A 52 -10.88 -18.58 -2.09
N ASP A 53 -11.04 -17.80 -3.17
CA ASP A 53 -9.93 -17.20 -3.90
C ASP A 53 -9.32 -16.02 -3.14
N VAL A 54 -8.19 -16.28 -2.49
CA VAL A 54 -7.46 -15.28 -1.70
C VAL A 54 -6.74 -14.26 -2.58
N PHE A 55 -6.32 -14.59 -3.81
CA PHE A 55 -5.62 -13.65 -4.69
C PHE A 55 -6.59 -12.65 -5.32
N ALA A 56 -7.75 -13.10 -5.77
CA ALA A 56 -8.80 -12.22 -6.25
C ALA A 56 -9.23 -11.24 -5.14
N THR A 57 -9.45 -11.77 -3.94
CA THR A 57 -9.83 -10.96 -2.77
C THR A 57 -8.74 -9.92 -2.43
N ALA A 58 -7.47 -10.32 -2.37
CA ALA A 58 -6.36 -9.42 -2.07
C ALA A 58 -6.20 -8.30 -3.12
N ARG A 59 -6.42 -8.61 -4.41
CA ARG A 59 -6.34 -7.62 -5.49
C ARG A 59 -7.41 -6.54 -5.35
N ILE A 60 -8.66 -6.93 -5.07
CA ILE A 60 -9.76 -5.99 -4.88
C ILE A 60 -9.55 -5.16 -3.60
N ALA A 61 -9.07 -5.79 -2.53
CA ALA A 61 -8.71 -5.07 -1.30
C ALA A 61 -7.61 -4.02 -1.54
N GLY A 62 -6.55 -4.36 -2.28
CA GLY A 62 -5.46 -3.43 -2.63
C GLY A 62 -5.93 -2.24 -3.48
N ILE A 63 -6.74 -2.48 -4.51
CA ILE A 63 -7.30 -1.40 -5.35
C ILE A 63 -8.20 -0.47 -4.54
N GLN A 64 -9.00 -1.01 -3.61
CA GLN A 64 -9.83 -0.19 -2.74
C GLN A 64 -8.99 0.60 -1.74
N ALA A 65 -7.98 -0.02 -1.12
CA ALA A 65 -7.09 0.64 -0.16
C ALA A 65 -6.34 1.81 -0.78
N ALA A 66 -5.91 1.72 -2.04
CA ALA A 66 -5.21 2.82 -2.73
C ALA A 66 -6.06 4.10 -2.92
N LYS A 67 -7.38 4.02 -2.72
CA LYS A 67 -8.32 5.15 -2.89
C LYS A 67 -8.96 5.60 -1.57
N ARG A 68 -8.56 5.02 -0.44
CA ARG A 68 -9.01 5.39 0.90
C ARG A 68 -7.90 6.15 1.59
#